data_AF-A0A540W9B0-F1
#
_entry.id   AF-A0A540W9B0-F1
#
_cell.length_a   1.000
_cell.length_b   1.000
_cell.length_c   1.000
_cell.angle_alpha   90.00
_cell.angle_beta   90.00
_cell.angle_gamma   90.00
#
_symmetry.space_group_name_H-M   'P 1'
#
loop_
_entity.id
_entity.type
_entity.pdbx_description
1 polymer ?
#
loop_
_entity_poly.entity_id
_entity_poly.type
_entity_poly.pdbx_seq_one_letter_code
_entity_poly.pdbx_strand_id
1 'polypeptide(L)'
;MPSRQPRLPGLEDIEQLVYPDHTPSASIQTRFEAFHELNPWVLRELERRTAECVEAGWRRIGIGMLFELLRFRYGQATRGDEFRLNNNWRSRYVRLLLERHPDWEPLFEVRALRAV
;
A
#
# COMPACT_ATOMS: atom_id res chain seq x y z
N MET A 1 31.19 16.22 -0.51
CA MET A 1 30.04 16.78 -1.27
C MET A 1 28.96 15.71 -1.34
N PRO A 2 27.80 15.82 -0.66
CA PRO A 2 26.75 14.83 -0.82
C PRO A 2 26.15 14.98 -2.22
N SER A 3 26.24 13.91 -3.01
CA SER A 3 25.70 13.83 -4.36
C SER A 3 24.22 14.17 -4.36
N ARG A 4 23.85 15.28 -4.99
CA ARG A 4 22.45 15.67 -5.23
C ARG A 4 21.89 14.75 -6.30
N GLN A 5 21.43 13.57 -5.86
CA GLN A 5 20.82 12.59 -6.76
C GLN A 5 19.51 13.16 -7.33
N PRO A 6 19.20 12.87 -8.61
CA PRO A 6 17.95 13.30 -9.21
C PRO A 6 16.79 12.68 -8.44
N ARG A 7 15.82 13.51 -8.03
CA ARG A 7 14.54 13.04 -7.49
C ARG A 7 13.90 12.16 -8.57
N LEU A 8 13.67 10.88 -8.27
CA LEU A 8 12.97 9.99 -9.19
C LEU A 8 11.50 10.44 -9.26
N PRO A 9 10.99 10.84 -10.43
CA PRO A 9 9.62 11.35 -10.56
C PRO A 9 8.62 10.31 -10.05
N GLY A 10 7.70 10.76 -9.20
CA GLY A 10 6.68 9.94 -8.56
C GLY A 10 7.11 9.19 -7.29
N LEU A 11 8.38 9.24 -6.85
CA LEU A 11 8.78 8.76 -5.50
C LEU A 11 8.72 9.88 -4.45
N GLU A 12 8.27 11.08 -4.84
CA GLU A 12 8.25 12.27 -3.98
C GLU A 12 7.26 12.18 -2.82
N ASP A 13 6.21 11.37 -2.96
CA ASP A 13 5.22 11.12 -1.91
C ASP A 13 5.56 9.92 -1.01
N ILE A 14 6.71 9.27 -1.23
CA ILE A 14 7.16 8.15 -0.38
C ILE A 14 7.88 8.70 0.84
N GLU A 15 7.27 8.50 1.99
CA GLU A 15 7.81 8.86 3.30
C GLU A 15 8.38 7.62 4.00
N GLN A 16 9.23 7.80 5.01
CA GLN A 16 9.76 6.68 5.80
C GLN A 16 8.63 6.01 6.60
N LEU A 17 8.61 4.67 6.65
CA LEU A 17 7.62 3.95 7.43
C LEU A 17 7.79 4.18 8.93
N VAL A 18 6.72 4.59 9.60
CA VAL A 18 6.63 4.73 11.06
C VAL A 18 5.81 3.56 11.61
N TYR A 19 6.41 2.74 12.47
CA TYR A 19 5.70 1.61 13.06
C TYR A 19 5.10 2.03 14.40
N PRO A 20 3.81 1.73 14.66
CA PRO A 20 3.24 1.94 15.98
C PRO A 20 3.89 1.01 16.99
N ASP A 21 3.88 1.42 18.26
CA ASP A 21 4.35 0.57 19.36
C ASP A 21 3.61 -0.77 19.38
N HIS A 22 4.36 -1.86 19.48
CA HIS A 22 3.79 -3.20 19.45
C HIS A 22 2.98 -3.45 20.73
N THR A 23 1.65 -3.35 20.61
CA THR A 23 0.72 -3.67 21.70
C THR A 23 0.21 -5.11 21.52
N PRO A 24 0.67 -6.10 22.33
CA PRO A 24 0.39 -7.52 22.10
C PRO A 24 -1.08 -7.91 22.24
N SER A 25 -1.87 -7.13 22.98
CA SER A 25 -3.31 -7.36 23.21
C SER A 25 -4.22 -6.72 22.15
N ALA A 26 -3.69 -5.81 21.31
CA ALA A 26 -4.49 -5.11 20.31
C ALA A 26 -4.91 -6.03 19.15
N SER A 27 -6.13 -5.85 18.66
CA SER A 27 -6.64 -6.59 17.49
C SER A 27 -5.84 -6.25 16.21
N ILE A 28 -5.89 -7.13 15.21
CA ILE A 28 -5.27 -6.87 13.89
C ILE A 28 -5.83 -5.59 13.26
N GLN A 29 -7.12 -5.30 13.46
CA GLN A 29 -7.75 -4.08 12.96
C GLN A 29 -7.16 -2.83 13.63
N THR A 30 -7.07 -2.83 14.96
CA THR A 30 -6.50 -1.71 15.74
C THR A 30 -5.05 -1.45 15.38
N ARG A 31 -4.25 -2.52 15.19
CA ARG A 31 -2.85 -2.39 14.75
C ARG A 31 -2.74 -1.85 13.33
N PHE A 32 -3.68 -2.21 12.46
CA PHE A 32 -3.75 -1.67 11.11
C PHE A 32 -4.13 -0.18 11.12
N GLU A 33 -5.12 0.23 11.91
CA GLU A 33 -5.53 1.62 12.05
C GLU A 33 -4.37 2.48 12.55
N ALA A 34 -3.71 2.07 13.64
CA ALA A 34 -2.54 2.77 14.15
C ALA A 34 -1.41 2.88 13.12
N PHE A 35 -1.16 1.81 12.36
CA PHE A 35 -0.19 1.86 11.25
C PHE A 35 -0.63 2.81 10.13
N HIS A 36 -1.91 2.77 9.74
CA HIS A 36 -2.45 3.58 8.67
C HIS A 36 -2.44 5.08 9.02
N GLU A 37 -2.79 5.42 10.26
CA GLU A 37 -2.73 6.78 10.79
C GLU A 37 -1.31 7.35 10.77
N LEU A 38 -0.32 6.52 11.09
CA LEU A 38 1.10 6.90 11.05
C LEU A 38 1.68 6.93 9.63
N ASN A 39 1.05 6.24 8.67
CA ASN A 39 1.54 6.10 7.29
C ASN A 39 0.42 6.33 6.26
N PRO A 40 -0.24 7.50 6.25
CA PRO A 40 -1.34 7.77 5.33
C PRO A 40 -0.89 7.77 3.86
N TRP A 41 0.41 8.03 3.63
CA TRP A 41 1.04 8.00 2.30
C TRP A 41 0.94 6.64 1.62
N VAL A 42 0.90 5.53 2.39
CA VAL A 42 0.77 4.18 1.85
C VAL A 42 -0.55 4.04 1.09
N LEU A 43 -1.66 4.51 1.66
CA LEU A 43 -2.96 4.47 0.99
C LEU A 43 -2.95 5.34 -0.27
N ARG A 44 -2.44 6.57 -0.18
CA ARG A 44 -2.40 7.50 -1.31
C ARG A 44 -1.63 6.91 -2.50
N GLU A 45 -0.51 6.26 -2.24
CA GLU A 45 0.28 5.62 -3.29
C GLU A 45 -0.46 4.41 -3.88
N LEU A 46 -1.16 3.60 -3.05
CA LEU A 46 -2.01 2.52 -3.57
C LEU A 46 -3.18 3.04 -4.42
N GLU A 47 -3.84 4.13 -4.02
CA GLU A 47 -4.89 4.79 -4.80
C GLU A 47 -4.34 5.27 -6.14
N ARG A 48 -3.21 5.99 -6.13
CA ARG A 48 -2.57 6.53 -7.34
C ARG A 48 -2.22 5.42 -8.32
N ARG A 49 -1.64 4.31 -7.84
CA ARG A 49 -1.30 3.15 -8.69
C ARG A 49 -2.53 2.44 -9.23
N THR A 50 -3.58 2.32 -8.42
CA THR A 50 -4.82 1.72 -8.89
C THR A 50 -5.41 2.56 -10.01
N ALA A 51 -5.48 3.88 -9.84
CA ALA A 51 -5.96 4.82 -10.84
C ALA A 51 -5.15 4.74 -12.15
N GLU A 52 -3.82 4.72 -12.09
CA GLU A 52 -2.97 4.55 -13.28
C GLU A 52 -3.25 3.22 -14.00
N CYS A 53 -3.48 2.12 -13.28
CA CYS A 53 -3.87 0.86 -13.89
C CYS A 53 -5.24 0.95 -14.57
N VAL A 54 -6.20 1.66 -13.97
CA VAL A 54 -7.53 1.91 -14.57
C VAL A 54 -7.39 2.70 -15.86
N GLU A 55 -6.62 3.80 -15.85
CA GLU A 55 -6.35 4.63 -17.02
C GLU A 55 -5.63 3.85 -18.13
N ALA A 56 -4.73 2.93 -17.75
CA ALA A 56 -4.07 2.02 -18.67
C ALA A 56 -4.98 0.90 -19.20
N GLY A 57 -6.27 0.85 -18.81
CA GLY A 57 -7.26 -0.10 -19.29
C GLY A 57 -7.17 -1.49 -18.66
N TRP A 58 -6.55 -1.60 -17.48
CA TRP A 58 -6.45 -2.88 -16.78
C TRP A 58 -7.83 -3.35 -16.34
N ARG A 59 -8.10 -4.64 -16.54
CA ARG A 59 -9.38 -5.26 -16.15
C ARG A 59 -9.33 -5.92 -14.76
N ARG A 60 -8.12 -6.20 -14.26
CA ARG A 60 -7.88 -6.93 -13.01
C ARG A 60 -6.60 -6.45 -12.33
N ILE A 61 -6.66 -6.21 -11.02
CA ILE A 61 -5.55 -5.74 -10.19
C ILE A 61 -5.52 -6.58 -8.91
N GLY A 62 -4.34 -7.09 -8.56
CA GLY A 62 -4.12 -7.79 -7.30
C GLY A 62 -3.49 -6.86 -6.27
N ILE A 63 -4.02 -6.81 -5.05
CA ILE A 63 -3.38 -6.03 -3.97
C ILE A 63 -1.95 -6.48 -3.68
N GLY A 64 -1.66 -7.78 -3.86
CA GLY A 64 -0.31 -8.30 -3.74
C GLY A 64 0.65 -7.62 -4.73
N MET A 65 0.22 -7.45 -5.99
CA MET A 65 1.01 -6.76 -7.01
C MET A 65 1.27 -5.30 -6.62
N LEU A 66 0.23 -4.56 -6.19
CA LEU A 66 0.39 -3.18 -5.74
C LEU A 66 1.36 -3.07 -4.56
N PHE A 67 1.31 -4.03 -3.63
CA PHE A 67 2.22 -4.07 -2.49
C PHE A 67 3.65 -4.38 -2.91
N GLU A 68 3.88 -5.34 -3.81
CA GLU A 68 5.23 -5.63 -4.31
C GLU A 68 5.81 -4.44 -5.08
N LEU A 69 4.98 -3.75 -5.88
CA LEU A 69 5.39 -2.51 -6.53
C LEU A 69 5.77 -1.45 -5.49
N LEU A 70 4.93 -1.26 -4.46
CA LEU A 70 5.22 -0.34 -3.36
C LEU A 70 6.53 -0.70 -2.64
N ARG A 71 6.79 -1.99 -2.38
CA ARG A 71 8.05 -2.45 -1.78
C ARG A 71 9.25 -2.05 -2.62
N PHE A 72 9.18 -2.33 -3.93
CA PHE A 72 10.25 -2.03 -4.87
C PHE A 72 10.55 -0.53 -4.88
N ARG A 73 9.50 0.30 -4.99
CA ARG A 73 9.62 1.76 -5.00
C ARG A 73 10.16 2.31 -3.68
N TYR A 74 9.71 1.78 -2.56
CA TYR A 74 10.21 2.17 -1.26
C TYR A 74 11.70 1.88 -1.15
N GLY A 75 12.15 0.67 -1.52
CA GLY A 75 13.57 0.33 -1.52
C GLY A 75 14.43 1.25 -2.40
N GLN A 76 13.89 1.71 -3.53
CA GLN A 76 14.53 2.72 -4.38
C GLN A 76 14.60 4.10 -3.70
N ALA A 77 13.54 4.51 -3.00
CA ALA A 77 13.46 5.80 -2.32
C ALA A 77 14.33 5.87 -1.05
N THR A 78 14.35 4.79 -0.27
CA THR A 78 15.02 4.73 1.04
C THR A 78 16.42 4.12 0.99
N ARG A 79 16.96 3.88 -0.23
CA ARG A 79 18.31 3.34 -0.45
C ARG A 79 18.60 2.03 0.29
N GLY A 80 17.60 1.15 0.35
CA GLY A 80 17.76 -0.20 0.91
C GLY A 80 17.26 -0.39 2.34
N ASP A 81 16.52 0.56 2.93
CA ASP A 81 15.77 0.25 4.16
C ASP A 81 14.78 -0.88 3.90
N GLU A 82 14.74 -1.84 4.84
CA GLU A 82 13.89 -3.00 4.73
C GLU A 82 12.41 -2.60 4.85
N PHE A 83 11.69 -2.63 3.74
CA PHE A 83 10.25 -2.36 3.72
C PHE A 83 9.46 -3.54 4.33
N ARG A 84 9.21 -3.48 5.65
CA ARG A 84 8.46 -4.51 6.38
C ARG A 84 6.97 -4.18 6.48
N LEU A 85 6.31 -4.07 5.34
CA LEU A 85 4.85 -3.91 5.33
C LEU A 85 4.18 -5.27 5.53
N ASN A 86 3.39 -5.38 6.60
CA ASN A 86 2.80 -6.66 7.01
C ASN A 86 1.78 -7.15 5.98
N ASN A 87 1.88 -8.42 5.58
CA ASN A 87 0.94 -9.03 4.63
C ASN A 87 -0.52 -9.01 5.13
N ASN A 88 -0.72 -8.98 6.45
CA ASN A 88 -2.04 -8.88 7.07
C ASN A 88 -2.74 -7.54 6.76
N TRP A 89 -2.00 -6.51 6.34
CA TRP A 89 -2.58 -5.22 5.97
C TRP A 89 -3.15 -5.21 4.55
N ARG A 90 -2.77 -6.16 3.67
CA ARG A 90 -3.26 -6.22 2.27
C ARG A 90 -4.78 -6.25 2.20
N SER A 91 -5.42 -7.15 2.95
CA SER A 91 -6.88 -7.29 2.96
C SER A 91 -7.60 -6.05 3.51
N ARG A 92 -6.97 -5.34 4.46
CA ARG A 92 -7.51 -4.09 5.03
C ARG A 92 -7.38 -2.93 4.05
N TYR A 93 -6.23 -2.80 3.39
CA TYR A 93 -6.02 -1.80 2.36
C TYR A 93 -6.95 -2.00 1.15
N VAL A 94 -7.20 -3.24 0.69
CA VAL A 94 -8.22 -3.47 -0.36
C VAL A 94 -9.58 -2.96 0.07
N ARG A 95 -10.03 -3.30 1.28
CA ARG A 95 -11.34 -2.85 1.77
C ARG A 95 -11.42 -1.33 1.82
N LEU A 96 -10.36 -0.67 2.29
CA LEU A 96 -10.30 0.79 2.35
C LEU A 96 -10.28 1.44 0.96
N LEU A 97 -9.59 0.84 -0.02
CA LEU A 97 -9.61 1.29 -1.41
C LEU A 97 -11.02 1.18 -2.01
N LEU A 98 -11.69 0.04 -1.80
CA LEU A 98 -13.05 -0.19 -2.31
C LEU A 98 -14.10 0.66 -1.58
N GLU A 99 -13.91 0.96 -0.30
CA GLU A 99 -14.77 1.88 0.45
C GLU A 99 -14.69 3.31 -0.10
N ARG A 100 -13.49 3.75 -0.47
CA ARG A 100 -13.24 5.09 -1.03
C ARG A 100 -13.57 5.19 -2.52
N HIS A 101 -13.38 4.10 -3.25
CA HIS A 101 -13.62 3.99 -4.69
C HIS A 101 -14.42 2.72 -5.01
N PRO A 102 -15.75 2.72 -4.76
CA PRO A 102 -16.60 1.55 -5.02
C PRO A 102 -16.54 1.09 -6.48
N ASP A 103 -16.30 2.01 -7.41
CA ASP A 103 -16.16 1.72 -8.84
C ASP A 103 -14.97 0.81 -9.17
N TRP A 104 -14.02 0.64 -8.25
CA TRP A 104 -12.89 -0.28 -8.39
C TRP A 104 -13.20 -1.71 -7.96
N GLU A 105 -14.38 -1.99 -7.40
CA GLU A 105 -14.77 -3.34 -6.99
C GLU A 105 -14.62 -4.39 -8.11
N PRO A 106 -15.00 -4.12 -9.37
CA PRO A 106 -14.81 -5.08 -10.47
C PRO A 106 -13.33 -5.33 -10.82
N LEU A 107 -12.42 -4.42 -10.46
CA LEU A 107 -10.99 -4.52 -10.76
C LEU A 107 -10.26 -5.42 -9.77
N PHE A 108 -10.69 -5.44 -8.51
CA PHE A 108 -10.07 -6.26 -7.49
C PHE A 108 -10.75 -7.62 -7.41
N GLU A 109 -10.04 -8.69 -7.75
CA GLU A 109 -10.48 -10.03 -7.37
C GLU A 109 -10.27 -10.21 -5.86
N VAL A 110 -11.20 -9.68 -5.07
CA VAL A 110 -11.43 -10.18 -3.72
C VAL A 110 -11.91 -11.61 -3.90
N ARG A 111 -10.98 -12.58 -3.84
CA ARG A 111 -11.35 -14.00 -3.73
C ARG A 111 -12.39 -14.07 -2.62
N ALA A 112 -13.65 -14.28 -2.99
CA ALA A 112 -14.67 -14.68 -2.04
C ALA A 112 -14.05 -15.87 -1.31
N LEU A 113 -13.87 -15.76 0.00
CA LEU A 113 -13.54 -16.90 0.85
C LEU A 113 -14.65 -17.91 0.59
N ARG A 114 -14.42 -18.85 -0.32
CA ARG A 114 -15.26 -20.02 -0.45
C ARG A 114 -15.02 -20.78 0.85
N ALA A 115 -15.95 -20.61 1.78
CA ALA A 115 -16.17 -21.62 2.80
C ALA A 115 -16.52 -22.90 2.02
N VAL A 116 -15.62 -23.87 2.08
CA VAL A 116 -15.89 -25.25 1.69
C VAL A 116 -15.96 -26.06 2.97
#